data_AF-A0A959V7V8-F1
#
_entry.id   AF-A0A959V7V8-F1
#
_cell.length_a   1.000
_cell.length_b   1.000
_cell.length_c   1.000
_cell.angle_alpha   90.00
_cell.angle_beta   90.00
_cell.angle_gamma   90.00
#
_symmetry.space_group_name_H-M   'P 1'
#
loop_
_entity.id
_entity.type
_entity.pdbx_description
1 polymer ?
#
loop_
_entity_poly.entity_id
_entity_poly.type
_entity_poly.pdbx_seq_one_letter_code
_entity_poly.pdbx_strand_id
1 'polypeptide(L)' 'GRLWITIREANDQLHVEVRDDGVGYDPNAERGEESSGFGLDMVRTFATKLKAEWEVRNDGGTVVDLRIGKYRKAQ' A
#
# COMPACT_ATOMS: atom_id res chain seq x y z
N GLY A 1 -5.51 -18.33 -2.78
CA GLY A 1 -5.85 -16.94 -2.48
C GLY A 1 -6.10 -16.16 -3.76
N ARG A 2 -6.70 -15.00 -3.63
CA ARG A 2 -7.01 -14.03 -4.67
C ARG A 2 -6.32 -12.72 -4.34
N LEU A 3 -5.93 -12.00 -5.38
CA LEU A 3 -5.37 -10.66 -5.28
C LEU A 3 -6.22 -9.73 -6.13
N TRP A 4 -6.59 -8.58 -5.58
CA TRP A 4 -7.27 -7.51 -6.29
C TRP A 4 -6.39 -6.27 -6.30
N ILE A 5 -6.32 -5.63 -7.46
CA ILE A 5 -5.61 -4.37 -7.66
C ILE A 5 -6.62 -3.37 -8.22
N THR A 6 -6.81 -2.28 -7.51
CA THR A 6 -7.69 -1.19 -7.93
C THR A 6 -6.85 0.07 -8.13
N ILE A 7 -6.98 0.68 -9.30
CA ILE A 7 -6.39 1.99 -9.61
C ILE A 7 -7.53 2.88 -10.08
N ARG A 8 -7.79 3.98 -9.36
CA ARG A 8 -8.86 4.92 -9.71
C ARG A 8 -8.50 6.35 -9.33
N GLU A 9 -8.98 7.30 -10.13
CA GLU A 9 -8.93 8.71 -9.78
C GLU A 9 -10.19 9.07 -8.97
N ALA A 10 -10.01 9.73 -7.82
CA ALA A 10 -11.09 10.25 -6.99
C ALA A 10 -10.60 11.42 -6.14
N ASN A 11 -11.42 12.47 -5.99
CA ASN A 11 -11.09 13.66 -5.18
C ASN A 11 -9.73 14.30 -5.54
N ASP A 12 -9.41 14.39 -6.84
CA ASP A 12 -8.11 14.86 -7.34
C ASP A 12 -6.89 14.05 -6.85
N GLN A 13 -7.11 12.82 -6.38
CA GLN A 13 -6.07 11.89 -5.97
C GLN A 13 -6.10 10.62 -6.83
N LEU A 14 -4.93 10.07 -7.09
CA LEU A 14 -4.80 8.70 -7.60
C LEU A 14 -4.86 7.75 -6.40
N HIS A 15 -5.86 6.88 -6.39
CA HIS A 15 -6.02 5.84 -5.39
C HIS A 15 -5.53 4.50 -5.95
N VAL A 16 -4.59 3.88 -5.25
CA VAL A 16 -4.06 2.55 -5.55
C VAL A 16 -4.31 1.67 -4.34
N GLU A 17 -5.14 0.64 -4.53
CA GLU A 17 -5.45 -0.36 -3.50
C GLU A 17 -4.97 -1.73 -3.98
N VAL A 18 -4.28 -2.46 -3.10
CA VAL A 18 -3.94 -3.87 -3.28
C VAL A 18 -4.53 -4.66 -2.13
N ARG A 19 -5.37 -5.65 -2.45
CA ARG A 19 -6.03 -6.53 -1.47
C ARG A 19 -5.71 -7.98 -1.76
N ASP A 20 -5.47 -8.77 -0.72
CA ASP A 20 -5.50 -10.23 -0.77
C ASP A 20 -6.58 -10.82 0.14
N ASP A 21 -6.82 -12.13 0.03
CA ASP A 21 -7.70 -12.92 0.91
C ASP A 21 -6.92 -13.90 1.82
N GLY A 22 -5.67 -13.55 2.13
CA GLY A 22 -4.78 -14.33 2.97
C GLY A 22 -5.08 -14.19 4.46
N VAL A 23 -4.10 -14.54 5.29
CA VAL A 23 -4.24 -14.51 6.77
C VAL A 23 -4.19 -13.09 7.35
N GLY A 24 -3.86 -12.10 6.53
CA GLY A 24 -3.66 -10.71 6.95
C GLY A 24 -2.24 -10.41 7.42
N TYR A 25 -2.03 -9.15 7.75
CA TYR A 25 -0.80 -8.57 8.24
C TYR A 25 -0.82 -8.50 9.78
N ASP A 26 0.25 -8.95 10.43
CA ASP A 26 0.43 -8.77 11.87
C ASP A 26 1.20 -7.47 12.16
N PRO A 27 0.55 -6.43 12.74
CA PRO A 27 1.21 -5.17 13.06
C PRO A 27 2.26 -5.29 14.16
N ASN A 28 2.17 -6.33 15.00
CA ASN A 28 3.03 -6.54 16.17
C ASN A 28 4.08 -7.63 15.93
N ALA A 29 4.14 -8.21 14.73
CA ALA A 29 5.17 -9.18 14.40
C ALA A 29 6.55 -8.57 14.70
N GLU A 30 7.40 -9.32 15.42
CA GLU A 30 8.74 -8.89 15.75
C GLU A 30 9.49 -8.56 14.46
N ARG A 31 9.69 -7.26 14.22
CA ARG A 31 10.47 -6.77 13.10
C ARG A 31 11.95 -6.87 13.47
N GLY A 32 12.50 -8.08 13.51
CA GLY A 32 13.96 -8.27 13.47
C GLY A 32 14.61 -7.52 12.30
N GLU A 33 15.93 -7.29 12.35
CA GLU A 33 16.68 -6.50 11.36
C GLU A 33 16.52 -6.96 9.90
N GLU A 34 16.05 -8.20 9.67
CA GLU A 34 15.75 -8.76 8.35
C GLU A 34 14.26 -8.68 7.92
N SER A 35 13.38 -8.10 8.73
CA SER A 35 11.93 -8.29 8.63
C SER A 35 11.09 -7.01 8.50
N SER A 36 11.72 -5.85 8.28
CA SER A 36 11.08 -4.87 7.38
C SER A 36 11.24 -5.42 5.96
N GLY A 37 10.29 -6.27 5.55
CA GLY A 37 10.36 -6.90 4.23
C GLY A 37 10.60 -5.86 3.14
N PHE A 38 11.61 -6.08 2.31
CA PHE A 38 12.05 -5.18 1.24
C PHE A 38 10.89 -4.51 0.48
N GLY A 39 9.81 -5.26 0.21
CA GLY A 39 8.60 -4.75 -0.44
C GLY A 39 7.89 -3.63 0.31
N LEU A 40 7.72 -3.75 1.64
CA LEU A 40 7.08 -2.71 2.45
C LEU A 40 7.95 -1.44 2.53
N ASP A 41 9.27 -1.61 2.57
CA ASP A 41 10.21 -0.49 2.53
C ASP A 41 10.17 0.24 1.18
N MET A 42 9.98 -0.48 0.07
CA MET A 42 9.71 0.16 -1.22
C MET A 42 8.42 0.97 -1.18
N VAL A 43 7.32 0.39 -0.70
CA VAL A 43 6.02 1.08 -0.58
C VAL A 43 6.18 2.35 0.25
N ARG A 44 6.83 2.25 1.42
CA ARG A 44 7.11 3.39 2.31
C ARG A 44 7.96 4.45 1.63
N THR A 45 9.00 4.04 0.89
CA THR A 45 9.89 4.93 0.16
C THR A 45 9.14 5.70 -0.93
N PHE A 46 8.31 5.02 -1.72
CA PHE A 46 7.52 5.66 -2.76
C PHE A 46 6.43 6.56 -2.18
N ALA A 47 5.74 6.14 -1.12
CA ALA A 47 4.77 6.98 -0.43
C ALA A 47 5.42 8.29 0.07
N THR A 48 6.62 8.19 0.65
CA THR A 48 7.40 9.35 1.10
C THR A 48 7.79 10.26 -0.07
N LYS A 49 8.35 9.70 -1.16
CA LYS A 49 8.76 10.47 -2.34
C LYS A 49 7.60 11.19 -3.03
N LEU A 50 6.43 10.55 -3.06
CA LEU A 50 5.22 11.08 -3.69
C LEU A 50 4.40 11.97 -2.76
N LYS A 51 4.80 12.10 -1.48
CA LYS A 51 4.00 12.75 -0.43
C LYS A 51 2.57 12.19 -0.39
N ALA A 52 2.47 10.87 -0.51
CA ALA A 52 1.22 10.15 -0.53
C ALA A 52 0.79 9.78 0.89
N GLU A 53 -0.52 9.74 1.11
CA GLU A 53 -1.10 9.08 2.28
C GLU A 53 -1.12 7.58 2.00
N TRP A 54 -0.75 6.75 2.98
CA TRP A 54 -0.79 5.31 2.81
C TRP A 54 -1.09 4.60 4.13
N GLU A 55 -1.70 3.43 4.04
CA GLU A 55 -2.00 2.58 5.18
C GLU A 55 -1.93 1.09 4.82
N VAL A 56 -1.73 0.26 5.84
CA VAL A 56 -1.91 -1.20 5.76
C VAL A 56 -2.93 -1.57 6.80
N ARG A 57 -3.96 -2.32 6.40
CA ARG A 57 -5.04 -2.78 7.28
C ARG A 57 -5.41 -4.22 6.98
N ASN A 58 -6.09 -4.87 7.94
CA ASN A 58 -6.67 -6.19 7.73
C ASN A 58 -8.16 -6.07 7.41
N ASP A 59 -8.58 -6.65 6.29
CA ASP A 59 -9.97 -6.78 5.87
C ASP A 59 -10.12 -8.07 5.04
N GLY A 60 -10.48 -9.17 5.71
CA GLY A 60 -10.61 -10.48 5.08
C GLY A 60 -9.32 -10.98 4.40
N GLY A 61 -8.16 -10.48 4.84
CA GLY A 61 -6.84 -10.57 4.23
C GLY A 61 -6.08 -9.27 4.45
N THR A 62 -4.99 -9.02 3.72
CA THR A 62 -4.25 -7.74 3.81
C THR A 62 -4.77 -6.75 2.79
N VAL A 63 -4.87 -5.48 3.19
CA VAL A 63 -5.11 -4.36 2.29
C VAL A 63 -4.01 -3.32 2.44
N VAL A 64 -3.41 -2.93 1.33
CA VAL A 64 -2.46 -1.83 1.22
C VAL A 64 -3.11 -0.73 0.38
N ASP A 65 -3.25 0.45 0.96
CA ASP A 65 -3.86 1.61 0.31
C ASP A 65 -2.86 2.75 0.17
N LEU A 66 -2.84 3.38 -1.01
CA LEU A 66 -1.97 4.51 -1.34
C LEU A 66 -2.77 5.58 -2.06
N ARG A 67 -2.77 6.80 -1.53
CA ARG A 67 -3.44 7.99 -2.08
C ARG A 67 -2.42 9.05 -2.46
N ILE A 68 -2.29 9.32 -3.75
CA ILE A 68 -1.29 10.24 -4.30
C ILE A 68 -2.01 11.50 -4.79
N GLY A 69 -1.81 12.63 -4.10
CA GLY A 69 -2.49 13.89 -4.44
C GLY A 69 -1.84 14.71 -5.55
N LYS A 70 -0.53 14.58 -5.79
CA LYS A 70 0.17 15.29 -6.88
C LYS A 70 0.90 14.28 -7.77
N TYR A 71 0.18 13.69 -8.72
CA TYR A 71 0.76 12.81 -9.72
C TYR A 71 0.81 13.50 -11.08
N ARG A 72 1.85 13.21 -11.88
CA ARG A 72 1.91 13.62 -13.28
C ARG A 72 1.45 12.44 -14.12
N LYS A 73 0.46 12.67 -15.00
CA LYS A 73 0.14 11.70 -16.05
C LYS A 73 1.31 11.72 -17.03
N ALA A 74 1.86 10.55 -17.36
CA ALA A 74 2.79 10.45 -18.49
C ALA A 74 2.01 10.85 -19.75
N GLN A 75 2.51 11.85 -20.47
CA GLN A 75 2.01 12.25 -21.80
C GLN A 75 2.79 11.51 -22.88
#